data_AF-A0AAD4EMD7-F1
#
_entry.id   AF-A0AAD4EMD7-F1
#
_cell.length_a   1.000
_cell.length_b   1.000
_cell.length_c   1.000
_cell.angle_alpha   90.00
_cell.angle_beta   90.00
_cell.angle_gamma   90.00
#
_symmetry.space_group_name_H-M   'P 1'
#
loop_
_entity.id
_entity.type
_entity.pdbx_description
1 polymer ?
#
loop_
_entity_poly.entity_id
_entity_poly.type
_entity_poly.pdbx_seq_one_letter_code
_entity_poly.pdbx_strand_id
1 'polypeptide(L)'
;PSAYAMRKLDKGEYIELWYFTNEGLDEALTRKAVVEDDAMVLSTLADGSMAWITAALAHNASSVINDEDLTFEDFCQACPRFITVIEEADWPMDRVRMLAIFWKNIQVHEFRSMRDPM
;
A
#
# COMPACT_ATOMS: atom_id res chain seq x y z
N PRO A 1 -6.80 3.36 3.42
CA PRO A 1 -6.10 3.14 2.13
C PRO A 1 -6.95 3.59 0.95
N SER A 2 -6.34 3.78 -0.23
CA SER A 2 -7.05 4.12 -1.47
C SER A 2 -7.94 2.97 -1.96
N ALA A 3 -8.97 3.27 -2.76
CA ALA A 3 -9.83 2.23 -3.35
C ALA A 3 -9.03 1.27 -4.27
N TYR A 4 -8.00 1.78 -4.94
CA TYR A 4 -7.06 0.98 -5.72
C TYR A 4 -6.33 -0.06 -4.85
N ALA A 5 -5.78 0.36 -3.70
CA ALA A 5 -5.08 -0.53 -2.79
C ALA A 5 -6.01 -1.62 -2.24
N MET A 6 -7.24 -1.25 -1.85
CA MET A 6 -8.25 -2.21 -1.40
C MET A 6 -8.57 -3.26 -2.47
N ARG A 7 -8.78 -2.85 -3.72
CA ARG A 7 -9.08 -3.79 -4.81
C ARG A 7 -7.94 -4.76 -5.12
N LYS A 8 -6.68 -4.35 -4.95
CA LYS A 8 -5.54 -5.27 -5.08
C LYS A 8 -5.52 -6.29 -3.93
N LEU A 9 -5.78 -5.85 -2.71
CA LEU A 9 -5.88 -6.74 -1.56
C LEU A 9 -6.99 -7.77 -1.70
N ASP A 10 -8.17 -7.37 -2.20
CA ASP A 10 -9.29 -8.29 -2.45
C ASP A 10 -8.92 -9.41 -3.44
N LYS A 11 -7.98 -9.15 -4.34
CA LYS A 11 -7.46 -10.13 -5.31
C LYS A 11 -6.26 -10.92 -4.81
N GLY A 12 -5.75 -10.63 -3.61
CA GLY A 12 -4.50 -11.20 -3.11
C GLY A 12 -3.26 -10.75 -3.88
N GLU A 13 -3.34 -9.63 -4.61
CA GLU A 13 -2.22 -9.07 -5.37
C GLU A 13 -1.27 -8.30 -4.46
N TYR A 14 0.00 -8.25 -4.86
CA TYR A 14 0.99 -7.39 -4.22
C TYR A 14 0.60 -5.90 -4.36
N ILE A 15 0.74 -5.16 -3.27
CA ILE A 15 0.53 -3.73 -3.15
C ILE A 15 1.60 -3.18 -2.20
N GLU A 16 2.17 -2.04 -2.54
CA GLU A 16 3.21 -1.35 -1.78
C GLU A 16 2.68 -0.89 -0.41
N LEU A 17 3.51 -0.97 0.62
CA LEU A 17 3.18 -0.50 1.98
C LEU A 17 2.95 1.01 2.02
N TRP A 18 3.46 1.76 1.04
CA TRP A 18 3.24 3.21 0.92
C TRP A 18 1.76 3.60 0.99
N TYR A 19 0.83 2.80 0.45
CA TYR A 19 -0.62 3.09 0.52
C TYR A 19 -1.21 3.07 1.94
N PHE A 20 -0.43 2.62 2.93
CA PHE A 20 -0.80 2.50 4.33
C PHE A 20 0.01 3.46 5.23
N THR A 21 0.91 4.26 4.66
CA THR A 21 1.60 5.37 5.36
C THR A 21 0.65 6.55 5.56
N ASN A 22 1.04 7.52 6.38
CA ASN A 22 0.22 8.73 6.53
C ASN A 22 0.07 9.48 5.20
N GLU A 23 1.17 9.61 4.45
CA GLU A 23 1.16 10.27 3.14
C GLU A 23 0.22 9.56 2.15
N GLY A 24 0.30 8.23 2.04
CA GLY A 24 -0.60 7.47 1.16
C GLY A 24 -2.07 7.58 1.57
N LEU A 25 -2.36 7.70 2.87
CA LEU A 25 -3.71 7.93 3.37
C LEU A 25 -4.22 9.35 3.05
N ASP A 26 -3.38 10.37 3.25
CA ASP A 26 -3.71 11.77 2.94
C ASP A 26 -3.94 11.97 1.44
N GLU A 27 -3.13 11.31 0.60
CA GLU A 27 -3.31 11.32 -0.84
C GLU A 27 -4.65 10.66 -1.23
N ALA A 28 -4.97 9.51 -0.63
CA ALA A 28 -6.24 8.82 -0.86
C ALA A 28 -7.45 9.67 -0.45
N LEU A 29 -7.36 10.39 0.68
CA LEU A 29 -8.41 11.31 1.14
C LEU A 29 -8.57 12.51 0.19
N THR A 30 -7.46 13.09 -0.25
CA THR A 30 -7.45 14.22 -1.18
C THR A 30 -8.09 13.84 -2.51
N ARG A 31 -7.76 12.67 -3.07
CA ARG A 31 -8.37 12.19 -4.32
C ARG A 31 -9.87 11.93 -4.18
N LYS A 32 -10.32 11.35 -3.05
CA LYS A 32 -11.76 11.17 -2.77
C LYS A 32 -12.53 12.49 -2.72
N ALA A 33 -11.89 13.59 -2.33
CA ALA A 33 -12.53 14.91 -2.28
C ALA A 33 -12.57 15.62 -3.63
N VAL A 34 -11.65 15.31 -4.56
CA VAL A 34 -11.47 16.02 -5.84
C VAL A 34 -12.19 15.35 -7.01
N VAL A 35 -12.34 14.02 -6.97
CA VAL A 35 -12.89 13.25 -8.08
C VAL A 35 -14.39 13.01 -7.87
N GLU A 36 -15.21 13.45 -8.83
CA GLU A 36 -16.55 12.89 -9.02
C GLU A 36 -16.36 11.43 -9.47
N ASP A 37 -16.74 10.47 -8.64
CA ASP A 37 -16.34 9.05 -8.69
C ASP A 37 -16.60 8.37 -10.06
N ASP A 38 -17.51 8.93 -10.85
CA ASP A 38 -17.95 8.45 -12.16
C ASP A 38 -17.23 9.06 -13.38
N ALA A 39 -16.35 10.06 -13.20
CA ALA A 39 -15.62 10.65 -14.32
C ALA A 39 -14.65 9.60 -14.92
N MET A 40 -14.64 9.43 -16.24
CA MET A 40 -13.73 8.49 -16.92
C MET A 40 -12.48 9.20 -17.43
N VAL A 41 -11.31 8.58 -17.24
CA VAL A 41 -10.00 9.06 -17.71
C VAL A 41 -9.35 7.95 -18.51
N LEU A 42 -8.67 8.33 -19.60
CA LEU A 42 -7.88 7.41 -20.39
C LEU A 42 -6.56 7.13 -19.67
N SER A 43 -6.27 5.85 -19.39
CA SER A 43 -5.06 5.43 -18.68
C SER A 43 -4.37 4.28 -19.41
N THR A 44 -3.05 4.22 -19.29
CA THR A 44 -2.21 3.13 -19.79
C THR A 44 -2.14 2.01 -18.75
N LEU A 45 -2.57 0.81 -19.15
CA LEU A 45 -2.48 -0.42 -18.36
C LEU A 45 -1.05 -0.96 -18.33
N ALA A 46 -0.79 -1.90 -17.42
CA ALA A 46 0.53 -2.52 -17.24
C ALA A 46 1.04 -3.28 -18.48
N ASP A 47 0.15 -3.68 -19.37
CA ASP A 47 0.47 -4.36 -20.64
C ASP A 47 0.71 -3.38 -21.81
N GLY A 48 0.67 -2.07 -21.55
CA GLY A 48 0.85 -1.01 -22.55
C GLY A 48 -0.41 -0.68 -23.36
N SER A 49 -1.55 -1.34 -23.10
CA SER A 49 -2.82 -0.98 -23.72
C SER A 49 -3.44 0.26 -23.06
N MET A 50 -4.30 0.98 -23.80
CA MET A 50 -5.04 2.12 -23.25
C MET A 50 -6.48 1.71 -22.94
N ALA A 51 -6.95 2.05 -21.74
CA ALA A 51 -8.32 1.80 -21.30
C ALA A 51 -8.93 3.04 -20.67
N TRP A 52 -10.24 3.20 -20.86
CA TRP A 52 -11.04 4.14 -20.08
C TRP A 52 -11.29 3.52 -18.71
N ILE A 53 -10.74 4.14 -17.68
CA ILE A 53 -10.96 3.76 -16.29
C ILE A 53 -11.60 4.94 -15.56
N THR A 54 -12.27 4.69 -14.44
CA THR A 54 -12.75 5.82 -13.64
C THR A 54 -11.56 6.63 -13.12
N ALA A 55 -11.74 7.93 -12.95
CA ALA A 55 -10.74 8.81 -12.37
C ALA A 55 -10.31 8.33 -10.97
N ALA A 56 -11.22 7.66 -10.24
CA ALA A 56 -10.91 6.97 -8.98
C ALA A 56 -9.92 5.80 -9.13
N LEU A 57 -9.84 5.19 -10.33
CA LEU A 57 -8.88 4.14 -10.68
C LEU A 57 -7.63 4.66 -11.37
N ALA A 58 -7.67 5.88 -11.92
CA ALA A 58 -6.52 6.54 -12.53
C ALA A 58 -5.46 6.83 -11.48
N HIS A 59 -4.56 5.85 -11.30
CA HIS A 59 -3.49 5.94 -10.34
C HIS A 59 -2.27 6.63 -10.98
N ASN A 60 -1.91 7.82 -10.51
CA ASN A 60 -0.61 8.41 -10.82
C ASN A 60 0.46 7.67 -10.00
N ALA A 61 1.15 6.71 -10.61
CA ALA A 61 2.23 5.94 -9.98
C ALA A 61 3.45 6.77 -9.57
N SER A 62 3.49 8.07 -9.90
CA SER A 62 4.66 8.93 -9.70
C SER A 62 5.00 9.22 -8.24
N SER A 63 4.09 8.98 -7.29
CA SER A 63 4.27 9.22 -5.86
C SER A 63 4.48 7.97 -5.01
N VAL A 64 4.29 6.77 -5.57
CA VAL A 64 4.39 5.52 -4.79
C VAL A 64 5.85 5.22 -4.53
N ILE A 65 6.19 5.04 -3.25
CA ILE A 65 7.53 4.64 -2.80
C ILE A 65 7.57 3.11 -2.67
N ASN A 66 8.63 2.49 -3.17
CA ASN A 66 8.85 1.05 -3.00
C ASN A 66 9.09 0.71 -1.53
N ASP A 67 8.75 -0.51 -1.11
CA ASP A 67 8.90 -0.93 0.29
C ASP A 67 10.33 -0.79 0.83
N GLU A 68 11.35 -0.99 -0.02
CA GLU A 68 12.77 -0.86 0.32
C GLU A 68 13.25 0.59 0.47
N ASP A 69 12.53 1.54 -0.13
CA ASP A 69 12.84 2.96 -0.10
C ASP A 69 12.04 3.71 0.99
N LEU A 70 11.11 3.03 1.68
CA LEU A 70 10.34 3.62 2.77
C LEU A 70 11.26 4.01 3.93
N THR A 71 10.94 5.16 4.56
CA THR A 71 11.54 5.47 5.85
C THR A 71 11.13 4.40 6.86
N PHE A 72 12.01 4.12 7.83
CA PHE A 72 11.69 3.14 8.85
C PHE A 72 10.45 3.52 9.68
N GLU A 73 10.23 4.82 9.87
CA GLU A 73 9.05 5.34 10.55
C GLU A 73 7.77 5.02 9.75
N ASP A 74 7.76 5.30 8.45
CA ASP A 74 6.63 4.98 7.57
C ASP A 74 6.36 3.48 7.52
N PHE A 75 7.41 2.67 7.45
CA PHE A 75 7.32 1.22 7.53
C PHE A 75 6.64 0.76 8.83
N CYS A 76 7.07 1.30 9.98
CA CYS A 76 6.47 1.00 11.28
C CYS A 76 4.99 1.39 11.37
N GLN A 77 4.59 2.49 10.73
CA GLN A 77 3.20 2.96 10.72
C GLN A 77 2.33 2.14 9.75
N ALA A 78 2.87 1.81 8.58
CA ALA A 78 2.17 1.10 7.51
C ALA A 78 1.88 -0.36 7.87
N CYS A 79 2.86 -1.09 8.43
CA CYS A 79 2.72 -2.51 8.76
C CYS A 79 1.47 -2.87 9.58
N PRO A 80 1.22 -2.28 10.77
CA PRO A 80 0.05 -2.63 11.57
C PRO A 80 -1.26 -2.30 10.85
N ARG A 81 -1.31 -1.20 10.08
CA ARG A 81 -2.49 -0.84 9.28
C ARG A 81 -2.75 -1.84 8.18
N PHE A 82 -1.71 -2.28 7.46
CA PHE A 82 -1.84 -3.32 6.46
C PHE A 82 -2.43 -4.60 7.08
N ILE A 83 -1.88 -5.04 8.22
CA ILE A 83 -2.36 -6.24 8.93
C ILE A 83 -3.85 -6.13 9.26
N THR A 84 -4.29 -5.00 9.83
CA THR A 84 -5.71 -4.76 10.10
C THR A 84 -6.56 -4.86 8.84
N VAL A 85 -6.12 -4.26 7.75
CA VAL A 85 -6.88 -4.24 6.49
C VAL A 85 -7.00 -5.64 5.88
N ILE A 86 -5.94 -6.46 5.88
CA ILE A 86 -6.04 -7.82 5.34
C ILE A 86 -6.84 -8.77 6.25
N GLU A 87 -6.84 -8.52 7.56
CA GLU A 87 -7.68 -9.25 8.51
C GLU A 87 -9.17 -8.92 8.27
N GLU A 88 -9.50 -7.64 8.06
CA GLU A 88 -10.85 -7.19 7.70
C GLU A 88 -11.30 -7.66 6.30
N ALA A 89 -10.36 -7.94 5.40
CA ALA A 89 -10.60 -8.49 4.07
C ALA A 89 -10.67 -10.04 4.05
N ASP A 90 -10.81 -10.68 5.21
CA ASP A 90 -10.92 -12.13 5.38
C ASP A 90 -9.77 -12.93 4.74
N TRP A 91 -8.55 -12.37 4.72
CA TRP A 91 -7.39 -13.13 4.28
C TRP A 91 -7.17 -14.35 5.19
N PRO A 92 -6.65 -15.47 4.65
CA PRO A 92 -6.31 -16.64 5.45
C PRO A 92 -5.44 -16.27 6.66
N MET A 93 -5.88 -16.67 7.86
CA MET A 93 -5.28 -16.27 9.14
C MET A 93 -3.80 -16.70 9.27
N ASP A 94 -3.40 -17.77 8.59
CA ASP A 94 -2.00 -18.20 8.48
C ASP A 94 -1.15 -17.16 7.73
N ARG A 95 -1.66 -16.55 6.66
CA ARG A 95 -1.00 -15.46 5.92
C ARG A 95 -0.93 -14.17 6.74
N VAL A 96 -2.03 -13.80 7.40
CA VAL A 96 -2.08 -12.63 8.30
C VAL A 96 -1.00 -12.78 9.39
N ARG A 97 -0.94 -13.94 10.04
CA ARG A 97 0.05 -14.23 11.08
C ARG A 97 1.47 -14.25 10.54
N MET A 98 1.70 -14.86 9.37
CA MET A 98 3.00 -14.90 8.73
C MET A 98 3.56 -13.49 8.50
N LEU A 99 2.76 -12.60 7.91
CA LEU A 99 3.16 -11.21 7.65
C LEU A 99 3.39 -10.42 8.94
N ALA A 100 2.49 -10.57 9.93
CA ALA A 100 2.63 -9.90 11.22
C ALA A 100 3.94 -10.29 11.94
N ILE A 101 4.29 -11.58 11.92
CA ILE A 101 5.55 -12.07 12.51
C ILE A 101 6.76 -11.55 11.72
N PHE A 102 6.72 -11.63 10.40
CA PHE A 102 7.81 -11.19 9.54
C PHE A 102 8.15 -9.72 9.77
N TRP A 103 7.16 -8.83 9.68
CA TRP A 103 7.39 -7.40 9.88
C TRP A 103 7.75 -7.05 11.32
N LYS A 104 7.15 -7.70 12.31
CA LYS A 104 7.56 -7.53 13.71
C LYS A 104 9.05 -7.83 13.87
N ASN A 105 9.53 -8.94 13.31
CA ASN A 105 10.93 -9.35 13.42
C ASN A 105 11.88 -8.32 12.80
N ILE A 106 11.50 -7.67 11.70
CA ILE A 106 12.26 -6.55 11.13
C ILE A 106 12.24 -5.35 12.08
N GLN A 107 11.07 -5.00 12.63
CA GLN A 107 10.89 -3.84 13.51
C GLN A 107 11.70 -3.93 14.81
N VAL A 108 11.92 -5.13 15.33
CA VAL A 108 12.64 -5.36 16.59
C VAL A 108 14.00 -6.02 16.41
N HIS A 109 14.48 -6.15 15.18
CA HIS A 109 15.76 -6.80 14.90
C HIS A 109 16.90 -6.08 15.62
N GLU A 110 17.84 -6.83 16.22
CA GLU A 110 18.96 -6.24 16.95
C GLU A 110 19.84 -5.35 16.06
N PHE A 111 20.00 -5.73 14.79
CA PHE A 111 20.74 -4.94 13.79
C PHE A 111 20.01 -3.69 13.30
N ARG A 112 18.73 -3.48 13.64
CA ARG A 112 17.97 -2.31 13.20
C ARG A 112 18.68 -1.00 13.56
N SER A 113 19.23 -0.93 14.77
CA SER A 113 19.88 0.26 15.32
C SER A 113 21.41 0.14 15.32
N MET A 114 21.95 -0.94 14.75
CA MET A 114 23.38 -1.18 14.70
C MET A 114 24.01 -0.21 13.69
N ARG A 115 24.99 0.56 14.17
CA ARG A 115 25.76 1.51 13.36
C ARG A 115 27.11 0.97 12.93
N ASP A 116 27.44 -0.24 13.37
CA ASP A 116 28.67 -0.91 13.05
C ASP A 116 28.51 -1.60 11.68
N PRO A 117 29.32 -1.25 10.67
CA PRO A 117 29.16 -1.73 9.30
C PRO A 117 29.52 -3.21 9.08
N MET A 118 30.06 -3.92 10.10
CA MET A 118 30.79 -5.19 9.97
C MET A 118 32.07 -5.08 9.14
#